data_AF-A0A259KY51-F1
#
_entry.id   AF-A0A259KY51-F1
#
_cell.length_a   1.000
_cell.length_b   1.000
_cell.length_c   1.000
_cell.angle_alpha   90.00
_cell.angle_beta   90.00
_cell.angle_gamma   90.00
#
_symmetry.space_group_name_H-M   'P 1'
#
loop_
_entity.id
_entity.type
_entity.pdbx_description
1 polymer ?
#
loop_
_entity_poly.entity_id
_entity_poly.type
_entity_poly.pdbx_seq_one_letter_code
_entity_poly.pdbx_strand_id
1 'polypeptide(L)'
;FAFLLGPIMALSTTRFLALLAFGHVHGVWNGQARDAHALSWRVAARALWLPTAFGLVVALAMALTAPVLLLWTAPLIAGCWLAIPFAVLTADPRFGAWLAARRLCATPEEAVPPEIFCALVPPAAVRRRTAA
;
A
#
# COMPACT_ATOMS: atom_id res chain seq x y z
N PHE A 1 -11.67 -3.08 -3.15
CA PHE A 1 -10.44 -2.57 -2.51
C PHE A 1 -10.70 -2.03 -1.11
N ALA A 2 -11.58 -1.03 -0.94
CA ALA A 2 -11.83 -0.38 0.35
C ALA A 2 -12.23 -1.33 1.49
N PHE A 3 -13.00 -2.39 1.19
CA PHE A 3 -13.40 -3.40 2.18
C PHE A 3 -12.21 -4.13 2.83
N LEU A 4 -11.15 -4.43 2.06
CA LEU A 4 -9.94 -5.10 2.56
C LEU A 4 -9.00 -4.12 3.27
N LEU A 5 -8.91 -2.90 2.76
CA LEU A 5 -7.99 -1.89 3.28
C LEU A 5 -8.52 -1.18 4.53
N GLY A 6 -9.85 -1.11 4.68
CA GLY A 6 -10.53 -0.39 5.76
C GLY A 6 -10.03 -0.76 7.15
N PRO A 7 -10.00 -2.05 7.54
CA PRO A 7 -9.47 -2.48 8.84
C PRO A 7 -8.01 -2.12 9.06
N ILE A 8 -7.18 -2.25 8.02
CA ILE A 8 -5.75 -1.92 8.07
C ILE A 8 -5.58 -0.43 8.34
N MET A 9 -6.32 0.41 7.61
CA MET A 9 -6.31 1.86 7.78
C MET A 9 -6.83 2.27 9.14
N ALA A 10 -7.96 1.72 9.59
CA ALA A 10 -8.54 2.01 10.89
C ALA A 10 -7.52 1.73 12.02
N LEU A 11 -6.91 0.54 12.04
CA LEU A 11 -5.91 0.18 13.06
C LEU A 11 -4.66 1.05 12.99
N SER A 12 -4.19 1.36 11.78
CA SER A 12 -3.01 2.20 11.57
C SER A 12 -3.26 3.64 12.06
N THR A 13 -4.42 4.20 11.72
CA THR A 13 -4.87 5.53 12.16
C THR A 13 -5.10 5.56 13.66
N THR A 14 -5.76 4.56 14.24
CA THR A 14 -5.95 4.46 15.70
C THR A 14 -4.61 4.41 16.43
N ARG A 15 -3.65 3.60 15.95
CA ARG A 15 -2.29 3.56 16.52
C ARG A 15 -1.61 4.91 16.43
N PHE A 16 -1.68 5.58 15.27
CA PHE A 16 -1.09 6.90 15.08
C PHE A 16 -1.69 7.92 16.04
N LEU A 17 -3.03 7.99 16.14
CA LEU A 17 -3.72 8.92 17.03
C LEU A 17 -3.43 8.64 18.51
N ALA A 18 -3.34 7.37 18.90
CA ALA A 18 -2.94 6.99 20.26
C ALA A 18 -1.52 7.47 20.57
N LEU A 19 -0.54 7.17 19.71
CA LEU A 19 0.85 7.61 19.90
C LEU A 19 0.95 9.14 19.92
N LEU A 20 0.16 9.83 19.10
CA LEU A 20 0.08 11.28 19.08
C LEU A 20 -0.46 11.83 20.41
N ALA A 21 -1.54 11.25 20.93
CA ALA A 21 -2.13 11.65 22.22
C ALA A 21 -1.16 11.50 23.40
N PHE A 22 -0.28 10.49 23.36
CA PHE A 22 0.76 10.27 24.37
C PHE A 22 2.09 11.01 24.09
N GLY A 23 2.15 11.89 23.08
CA GLY A 23 3.36 12.65 22.76
C GLY A 23 4.50 11.81 22.17
N HIS A 24 4.23 10.59 21.72
CA HIS A 24 5.23 9.70 21.11
C HIS A 24 5.45 9.98 19.61
N VAL A 25 4.74 10.93 19.03
CA VAL A 25 4.90 11.35 17.63
C VAL A 25 5.50 12.75 17.60
N HIS A 26 6.71 12.85 17.04
CA HIS A 26 7.36 14.13 16.74
C HIS A 26 7.28 14.32 15.22
N GLY A 27 6.31 15.13 14.78
CA GLY A 27 6.02 15.32 13.36
C GLY A 27 7.11 16.12 12.66
N VAL A 28 8.06 15.44 12.00
CA VAL A 28 8.97 16.07 11.04
C VAL A 28 8.48 15.74 9.63
N TRP A 29 8.14 16.77 8.86
CA TRP A 29 7.84 16.62 7.44
C TRP A 29 9.14 16.37 6.68
N ASN A 30 9.58 15.11 6.66
CA ASN A 30 10.75 14.68 5.92
C ASN A 30 10.42 14.47 4.43
N GLY A 31 11.46 14.40 3.59
CA GLY A 31 11.31 14.04 2.18
C GLY A 31 10.61 12.68 2.03
N GLN A 32 9.58 12.63 1.19
CA GLN A 32 8.89 11.39 0.86
C GLN A 32 9.75 10.58 -0.12
N ALA A 33 9.95 9.28 0.16
CA ALA A 33 10.57 8.37 -0.79
C ALA A 33 9.60 8.10 -1.96
N ARG A 34 9.74 8.86 -3.05
CA ARG A 34 8.89 8.76 -4.25
C ARG A 34 9.49 7.90 -5.36
N ASP A 35 10.76 7.56 -5.24
CA ASP A 35 11.44 6.67 -6.18
C ASP A 35 11.00 5.22 -5.97
N ALA A 36 10.83 4.49 -7.06
CA ALA A 36 10.44 3.08 -7.04
C ALA A 36 11.53 2.23 -6.39
N HIS A 37 11.34 1.90 -5.11
CA HIS A 37 12.21 1.01 -4.35
C HIS A 37 11.45 -0.25 -3.96
N ALA A 38 12.08 -1.40 -4.17
CA ALA A 38 11.54 -2.66 -3.69
C ALA A 38 11.37 -2.61 -2.16
N LEU A 39 10.18 -2.95 -1.69
CA LEU A 39 9.89 -3.02 -0.26
C LEU A 39 10.39 -4.35 0.29
N SER A 40 11.35 -4.32 1.22
CA SER A 40 11.77 -5.56 1.89
C SER A 40 10.66 -6.12 2.79
N TRP A 41 10.54 -7.45 2.83
CA TRP A 41 9.62 -8.16 3.72
C TRP A 41 9.74 -7.73 5.18
N ARG A 42 10.96 -7.47 5.67
CA ARG A 42 11.21 -7.03 7.03
C ARG A 42 10.61 -5.65 7.31
N VAL A 43 10.74 -4.71 6.38
CA VAL A 43 10.15 -3.38 6.51
C VAL A 43 8.63 -3.45 6.46
N ALA A 44 8.09 -4.21 5.50
CA ALA A 44 6.64 -4.43 5.39
C ALA A 44 6.05 -5.05 6.67
N ALA A 45 6.67 -6.12 7.18
CA ALA A 45 6.25 -6.78 8.41
C ALA A 45 6.31 -5.83 9.62
N ARG A 46 7.38 -5.03 9.76
CA ARG A 46 7.48 -4.05 10.85
C ARG A 46 6.40 -2.96 10.78
N ALA A 47 5.98 -2.57 9.58
CA ALA A 47 4.93 -1.58 9.41
C ALA A 47 3.51 -2.17 9.62
N LEU A 48 3.29 -3.42 9.22
CA LEU A 48 1.96 -4.03 9.09
C LEU A 48 1.70 -5.19 10.08
N TRP A 49 2.59 -5.44 11.04
CA TRP A 49 2.41 -6.53 12.02
C TRP A 49 1.13 -6.36 12.85
N LEU A 50 0.75 -5.12 13.20
CA LEU A 50 -0.38 -4.88 14.09
C LEU A 50 -1.72 -5.30 13.45
N PRO A 51 -2.08 -4.85 12.23
CA PRO A 51 -3.25 -5.38 11.52
C PRO A 51 -3.20 -6.90 11.34
N THR A 52 -2.03 -7.45 11.01
CA THR A 52 -1.85 -8.89 10.80
C THR A 52 -2.14 -9.68 12.08
N ALA A 53 -1.55 -9.27 13.20
CA ALA A 53 -1.73 -9.89 14.51
C ALA A 53 -3.17 -9.73 15.01
N PHE A 54 -3.76 -8.54 14.85
CA PHE A 54 -5.16 -8.29 15.20
C PHE A 54 -6.10 -9.22 14.44
N GLY A 55 -5.91 -9.35 13.11
CA GLY A 55 -6.70 -10.27 12.29
C GLY A 55 -6.58 -11.73 12.76
N LEU A 56 -5.37 -12.17 13.15
CA LEU A 56 -5.13 -13.52 13.68
C LEU A 56 -5.89 -13.76 14.99
N VAL A 57 -5.81 -12.82 15.94
CA VAL A 57 -6.48 -12.91 17.24
C VAL A 57 -8.01 -12.94 17.08
N VAL A 58 -8.55 -12.05 16.25
CA VAL A 58 -10.00 -12.01 15.97
C VAL A 58 -10.46 -13.32 15.32
N ALA A 59 -9.72 -13.81 14.32
CA ALA A 59 -10.07 -15.06 13.66
C ALA A 59 -10.05 -16.26 14.62
N LEU A 60 -9.04 -16.33 15.51
CA LEU A 60 -8.95 -17.39 16.52
C LEU A 60 -10.14 -17.33 17.49
N ALA A 61 -10.48 -16.13 17.99
CA ALA A 61 -11.64 -15.95 18.86
C ALA A 61 -12.94 -16.40 18.16
N MET A 62 -13.12 -16.06 16.89
CA MET A 62 -14.29 -16.47 16.11
C MET A 62 -14.29 -17.97 15.81
N ALA A 63 -13.14 -18.57 15.51
CA ALA A 63 -13.04 -20.01 15.30
C ALA A 63 -13.46 -20.82 16.54
N LEU A 64 -13.17 -20.31 17.74
CA LEU A 64 -13.51 -20.95 19.01
C LEU A 64 -14.97 -20.72 19.44
N THR A 65 -15.58 -19.59 19.06
CA THR A 65 -16.90 -19.18 19.56
C THR A 65 -18.03 -19.25 18.53
N ALA A 66 -17.74 -18.92 17.27
CA ALA A 66 -18.72 -18.80 16.19
C ALA A 66 -18.06 -19.04 14.80
N PRO A 67 -17.68 -20.29 14.46
CA PRO A 67 -16.92 -20.58 13.24
C PRO A 67 -17.67 -20.25 11.95
N VAL A 68 -19.01 -20.30 11.95
CA VAL A 68 -19.81 -19.87 10.79
C VAL A 68 -19.61 -18.37 10.53
N LEU A 69 -19.53 -17.55 11.58
CA LEU A 69 -19.31 -16.11 11.44
C LEU A 69 -17.93 -15.81 10.84
N LEU A 70 -16.92 -16.62 11.17
CA LEU A 70 -15.58 -16.50 10.57
C LEU A 70 -15.62 -16.68 9.05
N LEU A 71 -16.42 -17.61 8.52
CA LEU A 71 -16.57 -17.78 7.07
C LEU A 71 -17.17 -16.54 6.41
N TRP A 72 -18.15 -15.92 7.05
CA TRP A 72 -18.78 -14.69 6.56
C TRP A 72 -17.85 -13.48 6.63
N THR A 73 -17.00 -13.39 7.65
CA THR A 73 -16.01 -12.30 7.79
C THR A 73 -14.66 -12.63 7.18
N ALA A 74 -14.47 -13.82 6.62
CA ALA A 74 -13.19 -14.27 6.07
C ALA A 74 -12.61 -13.28 5.04
N PRO A 75 -13.38 -12.70 4.10
CA PRO A 75 -12.83 -11.73 3.17
C PRO A 75 -12.26 -10.49 3.88
N LEU A 76 -12.88 -10.05 4.97
CA LEU A 76 -12.42 -8.90 5.77
C LEU A 76 -11.11 -9.21 6.49
N ILE A 77 -11.06 -10.35 7.16
CA ILE A 77 -9.88 -10.81 7.92
C ILE A 77 -8.71 -11.16 7.00
N ALA A 78 -9.01 -11.74 5.83
CA ALA A 78 -8.00 -12.05 4.83
C ALA A 78 -7.22 -10.81 4.37
N GLY A 79 -7.86 -9.63 4.34
CA GLY A 79 -7.17 -8.36 4.08
C GLY A 79 -6.03 -8.10 5.07
N CYS A 80 -6.28 -8.33 6.36
CA CYS A 80 -5.27 -8.18 7.42
C CYS A 80 -4.11 -9.18 7.26
N TRP A 81 -4.40 -10.43 6.89
CA TRP A 81 -3.37 -11.46 6.72
C TRP A 81 -2.54 -11.27 5.45
N LEU A 82 -3.17 -10.81 4.37
CA LEU A 82 -2.52 -10.57 3.08
C LEU A 82 -1.88 -9.20 2.97
N ALA A 83 -2.01 -8.32 3.97
CA ALA A 83 -1.47 -6.97 3.94
C ALA A 83 0.04 -6.93 3.63
N ILE A 84 0.83 -7.79 4.28
CA ILE A 84 2.28 -7.85 4.11
C ILE A 84 2.67 -8.32 2.69
N PRO A 85 2.24 -9.52 2.22
CA PRO A 85 2.62 -9.97 0.88
C PRO A 85 2.06 -9.04 -0.20
N PHE A 86 0.86 -8.50 -0.01
CA PHE A 86 0.29 -7.52 -0.93
C PHE A 86 1.20 -6.29 -1.06
N ALA A 87 1.58 -5.67 0.06
CA ALA A 87 2.45 -4.50 0.06
C ALA A 87 3.81 -4.75 -0.61
N VAL A 88 4.41 -5.92 -0.39
CA VAL A 88 5.70 -6.28 -1.01
C VAL A 88 5.55 -6.50 -2.51
N LEU A 89 4.55 -7.26 -2.94
CA LEU A 89 4.33 -7.57 -4.36
C LEU A 89 3.97 -6.32 -5.16
N THR A 90 3.14 -5.44 -4.61
CA THR A 90 2.75 -4.20 -5.31
C THR A 90 3.85 -3.14 -5.32
N ALA A 91 4.84 -3.24 -4.44
CA ALA A 91 6.01 -2.37 -4.42
C ALA A 91 7.19 -2.91 -5.27
N ASP A 92 7.03 -4.06 -5.92
CA ASP A 92 8.08 -4.63 -6.76
C ASP A 92 8.29 -3.80 -8.04
N PRO A 93 9.51 -3.31 -8.33
CA PRO A 93 9.77 -2.49 -9.52
C PRO A 93 9.52 -3.21 -10.85
N ARG A 94 9.68 -4.54 -10.90
CA ARG A 94 9.45 -5.33 -12.13
C ARG A 94 7.96 -5.46 -12.38
N PHE A 95 7.17 -5.68 -11.34
CA PHE A 95 5.71 -5.66 -11.42
C PHE A 95 5.19 -4.28 -11.87
N GLY A 96 5.74 -3.20 -11.31
CA GLY A 96 5.45 -1.83 -11.74
C GLY A 96 5.78 -1.58 -13.22
N ALA A 97 6.98 -1.97 -13.66
CA ALA A 97 7.38 -1.86 -15.06
C ALA A 97 6.49 -2.68 -16.00
N TRP A 98 6.05 -3.87 -15.57
CA TRP A 98 5.13 -4.73 -16.33
C TRP A 98 3.75 -4.10 -16.50
N LEU A 99 3.24 -3.40 -15.48
CA LEU A 99 1.99 -2.64 -15.52
C LEU A 99 2.12 -1.42 -16.43
N ALA A 100 3.22 -0.68 -16.32
CA ALA A 100 3.51 0.49 -17.15
C ALA A 100 3.60 0.13 -18.63
N ALA A 101 4.33 -0.93 -18.97
CA ALA A 101 4.45 -1.44 -20.34
C ALA A 101 3.10 -1.86 -20.96
N ARG A 102 2.11 -2.19 -20.14
CA ARG A 102 0.74 -2.53 -20.57
C ARG A 102 -0.24 -1.37 -20.47
N ARG A 103 0.22 -0.20 -20.00
CA ARG A 103 -0.59 1.00 -19.75
C ARG A 103 -1.83 0.73 -18.89
N LEU A 104 -1.76 -0.25 -17.98
CA LEU A 104 -2.91 -0.68 -17.16
C LEU A 104 -3.26 0.35 -16.07
N CYS A 105 -2.31 1.19 -15.70
CA CYS A 105 -2.46 2.26 -14.71
C CYS A 105 -1.98 3.61 -15.26
N ALA A 106 -1.90 3.76 -16.58
CA ALA A 106 -1.39 4.97 -17.20
C ALA A 106 -2.39 6.12 -17.02
N THR A 107 -1.90 7.30 -16.68
CA THR A 107 -2.73 8.50 -16.65
C THR A 107 -2.83 9.12 -18.04
N PRO A 108 -3.85 9.94 -18.33
CA PRO A 108 -3.96 10.62 -19.62
C PRO A 108 -2.71 11.44 -19.97
N GLU A 109 -2.08 12.05 -18.97
CA GLU A 109 -0.86 12.87 -19.12
C GLU A 109 0.37 12.04 -19.52
N GLU A 110 0.38 10.74 -19.27
CA GLU A 110 1.45 9.86 -19.75
C GLU A 110 1.30 9.55 -21.24
N ALA A 111 0.07 9.54 -21.75
CA ALA A 111 -0.20 9.38 -23.18
C ALA A 111 -0.04 10.70 -23.95
N VAL A 112 -0.51 11.81 -23.37
CA VAL A 112 -0.43 13.17 -23.92
C VAL A 112 0.21 14.08 -22.87
N PRO A 113 1.55 14.20 -22.88
CA PRO A 113 2.26 15.06 -21.94
C PRO A 113 1.81 16.52 -22.07
N PRO A 114 1.49 17.21 -20.96
CA PRO A 114 1.10 18.60 -21.00
C PRO A 114 2.28 19.48 -21.43
N GLU A 115 2.00 20.60 -22.09
CA GLU A 115 3.03 21.48 -22.67
C GLU A 115 4.06 21.95 -21.64
N ILE A 116 3.62 22.26 -20.42
CA ILE A 116 4.51 22.65 -19.32
C ILE A 116 5.53 21.57 -18.97
N PHE A 117 5.16 20.29 -19.08
CA PHE A 117 6.07 19.18 -18.82
C PHE A 117 7.13 19.07 -19.93
N CYS A 118 6.71 19.22 -21.19
CA CYS A 118 7.62 19.24 -22.34
C CYS A 118 8.58 20.45 -22.32
N ALA A 119 8.17 21.59 -21.75
CA ALA A 119 9.01 22.76 -21.60
C ALA A 119 10.09 22.60 -20.50
N LEU A 120 9.77 21.84 -19.44
CA LEU A 120 10.67 21.64 -18.29
C LEU A 120 11.63 20.45 -18.45
N VAL A 121 11.31 19.50 -19.33
CA VAL A 121 12.03 18.23 -19.47
C VAL A 121 12.68 18.13 -20.85
N PRO A 122 13.98 17.78 -20.96
CA PRO A 122 14.63 17.66 -22.25
C PRO A 122 13.92 16.65 -23.18
N PRO A 123 13.88 16.88 -24.51
CA PRO A 123 13.09 16.08 -25.45
C PRO A 123 13.40 14.57 -25.44
N ALA A 124 14.64 14.20 -25.08
CA ALA A 124 15.07 12.81 -24.95
C ALA A 124 14.41 12.07 -23.77
N ALA A 125 14.11 12.78 -22.68
CA ALA A 125 13.47 12.21 -21.50
C ALA A 125 11.94 12.05 -21.68
N VAL A 126 11.30 12.93 -22.46
CA VAL A 126 9.89 12.81 -22.85
C VAL A 126 9.66 11.54 -23.71
N ARG A 127 10.59 11.24 -24.62
CA ARG A 127 10.48 10.11 -25.56
C ARG A 127 10.72 8.75 -24.92
N ARG A 128 11.57 8.66 -23.88
CA ARG A 128 11.78 7.42 -23.12
C ARG A 128 10.58 7.02 -22.26
N ARG A 129 9.75 7.97 -21.86
CA ARG A 129 8.59 7.73 -20.98
C ARG A 129 7.32 7.37 -21.76
N THR A 130 7.19 7.83 -23.00
CA THR A 130 6.07 7.48 -23.90
C THR A 130 6.25 6.12 -24.58
N ALA A 131 7.50 5.66 -24.72
CA ALA A 131 7.87 4.39 -25.34
C ALA A 131 8.07 3.21 -24.35
N ALA A 132 8.15 3.50 -23.05
CA ALA A 132 8.12 2.51 -21.96
C ALA A 132 6.68 2.24 -21.51
#